data_AF-D4INY9-F1
#
_entry.id   AF-D4INY9-F1
#
_cell.length_a   1.000
_cell.length_b   1.000
_cell.length_c   1.000
_cell.angle_alpha   90.00
_cell.angle_beta   90.00
_cell.angle_gamma   90.00
#
_symmetry.space_group_name_H-M   'P 1'
#
loop_
_entity.id
_entity.type
_entity.pdbx_description
1 polymer ?
#
loop_
_entity_poly.entity_id
_entity_poly.type
_entity_poly.pdbx_seq_one_letter_code
_entity_poly.pdbx_strand_id
1 'polypeptide(L)'
;MEEQVKRLIRKSLHMRLQGMGRIDNIRTNEALIETWITAIVALGYADNDVEIAAKDINKIQSQILGEFSIEDTRAFVYLVRDRFPEEIAAFIRYVELKEKYTEDAITFAVLQELQDITEGDFYNSRF
;
A
#
# COMPACT_ATOMS: atom_id res chain seq x y z
N MET A 1 14.17 -2.06 -9.38
CA MET A 1 13.59 -2.85 -8.27
C MET A 1 12.29 -2.30 -7.70
N GLU A 2 12.21 -1.07 -7.17
CA GLU A 2 10.98 -0.58 -6.51
C GLU A 2 9.69 -0.75 -7.33
N GLU A 3 9.72 -0.38 -8.61
CA GLU A 3 8.56 -0.52 -9.51
C GLU A 3 8.12 -1.97 -9.70
N GLN A 4 9.05 -2.92 -9.62
CA GLN A 4 8.70 -4.34 -9.65
C GLN A 4 7.95 -4.76 -8.37
N VAL A 5 8.39 -4.29 -7.21
CA VAL A 5 7.70 -4.53 -5.94
C VAL A 5 6.31 -3.90 -5.94
N LYS A 6 6.18 -2.65 -6.43
CA LYS A 6 4.87 -2.00 -6.62
C LYS A 6 3.97 -2.78 -7.58
N ARG A 7 4.51 -3.39 -8.65
CA ARG A 7 3.72 -4.28 -9.53
C ARG A 7 3.22 -5.54 -8.82
N LEU A 8 4.05 -6.14 -7.94
CA LEU A 8 3.63 -7.30 -7.15
C LEU A 8 2.52 -6.93 -6.14
N ILE A 9 2.70 -5.81 -5.43
CA ILE A 9 1.67 -5.27 -4.51
C ILE A 9 0.40 -4.92 -5.27
N ARG A 10 0.49 -4.27 -6.44
CA ARG A 10 -0.66 -3.98 -7.29
C ARG A 10 -1.41 -5.25 -7.67
N LYS A 11 -0.70 -6.31 -8.07
CA LYS A 11 -1.29 -7.61 -8.39
C LYS A 11 -2.00 -8.20 -7.16
N SER A 12 -1.39 -8.09 -5.98
CA SER A 12 -2.01 -8.49 -4.72
C SER A 12 -3.35 -7.78 -4.48
N LEU A 13 -3.35 -6.45 -4.55
CA LEU A 13 -4.55 -5.64 -4.36
C LEU A 13 -5.66 -6.02 -5.36
N HIS A 14 -5.32 -6.25 -6.63
CA HIS A 14 -6.27 -6.76 -7.62
C HIS A 14 -6.88 -8.11 -7.22
N MET A 15 -6.06 -9.01 -6.69
CA MET A 15 -6.48 -10.32 -6.22
C MET A 15 -7.51 -10.20 -5.08
N ARG A 16 -7.24 -9.31 -4.10
CA ARG A 16 -8.19 -9.01 -3.02
C ARG A 16 -9.53 -8.48 -3.51
N LEU A 17 -9.51 -7.68 -4.58
CA LEU A 17 -10.72 -7.10 -5.18
C LEU A 17 -11.44 -8.04 -6.15
N GLN A 18 -10.92 -9.25 -6.39
CA GLN A 18 -11.52 -10.17 -7.34
C GLN A 18 -12.95 -10.53 -6.94
N GLY A 19 -13.87 -10.51 -7.90
CA GLY A 19 -15.30 -10.74 -7.65
C GLY A 19 -16.01 -9.57 -6.99
N MET A 20 -15.30 -8.52 -6.60
CA MET A 20 -15.93 -7.28 -6.15
C MET A 20 -16.44 -6.48 -7.35
N GLY A 21 -17.63 -5.91 -7.16
CA GLY A 21 -18.12 -4.87 -8.05
C GLY A 21 -17.33 -3.57 -7.87
N ARG A 22 -17.98 -2.46 -8.20
CA ARG A 22 -17.42 -1.14 -7.96
C ARG A 22 -17.43 -0.82 -6.46
N ILE A 23 -16.26 -0.51 -5.90
CA ILE A 23 -16.12 -0.23 -4.45
C ILE A 23 -16.57 1.18 -4.10
N ASP A 24 -16.30 2.14 -4.98
CA ASP A 24 -16.63 3.54 -4.79
C ASP A 24 -17.44 4.09 -5.97
N ASN A 25 -18.47 4.89 -5.71
CA ASN A 25 -19.37 5.39 -6.75
C ASN A 25 -18.76 6.51 -7.62
N ILE A 26 -17.62 7.07 -7.20
CA ILE A 26 -16.96 8.20 -7.86
C ILE A 26 -15.69 7.74 -8.57
N ARG A 27 -14.79 7.02 -7.87
CA ARG A 27 -13.52 6.51 -8.40
C ARG A 27 -13.67 5.12 -8.99
N THR A 28 -12.75 4.73 -9.85
CA THR A 28 -12.61 3.34 -10.32
C THR A 28 -11.79 2.54 -9.31
N ASN A 29 -11.94 1.22 -9.31
CA ASN A 29 -11.11 0.36 -8.46
C ASN A 29 -9.61 0.55 -8.75
N GLU A 30 -9.22 0.78 -10.02
CA GLU A 30 -7.84 1.09 -10.39
C GLU A 30 -7.32 2.37 -9.72
N ALA A 31 -8.11 3.45 -9.74
CA ALA A 31 -7.72 4.71 -9.11
C ALA A 31 -7.60 4.57 -7.58
N LEU A 32 -8.44 3.73 -6.98
CA LEU A 32 -8.33 3.40 -5.55
C LEU A 32 -7.03 2.64 -5.27
N ILE A 33 -6.71 1.61 -6.07
CA ILE A 33 -5.47 0.83 -5.95
C ILE A 33 -4.24 1.73 -6.02
N GLU A 34 -4.15 2.66 -6.97
CA GLU A 34 -3.00 3.59 -7.04
C GLU A 34 -2.90 4.51 -5.81
N THR A 35 -4.05 4.93 -5.28
CA THR A 35 -4.09 5.73 -4.04
C THR A 35 -3.57 4.89 -2.86
N TRP A 36 -4.01 3.63 -2.74
CA TRP A 36 -3.56 2.72 -1.69
C TRP A 36 -2.07 2.39 -1.79
N ILE A 37 -1.56 2.12 -3.01
CA ILE A 37 -0.13 1.89 -3.24
C ILE A 37 0.70 3.08 -2.75
N THR A 38 0.23 4.32 -2.99
CA THR A 38 0.92 5.52 -2.49
C THR A 38 1.07 5.49 -0.97
N ALA A 39 0.00 5.14 -0.24
CA ALA A 39 0.05 5.02 1.21
C ALA A 39 0.87 3.82 1.71
N ILE A 40 0.79 2.67 1.03
CA ILE A 40 1.62 1.48 1.35
C ILE A 40 3.10 1.81 1.24
N VAL A 41 3.50 2.50 0.18
CA VAL A 41 4.90 2.94 -0.05
C VAL A 41 5.33 3.93 1.03
N ALA A 42 4.50 4.93 1.33
CA ALA A 42 4.80 5.91 2.38
C ALA A 42 4.94 5.23 3.75
N LEU A 43 4.04 4.31 4.10
CA LEU A 43 4.12 3.53 5.33
C LEU A 43 5.37 2.66 5.38
N GLY A 44 5.74 2.01 4.28
CA GLY A 44 6.94 1.17 4.28
C GLY A 44 8.25 1.95 4.36
N TYR A 45 8.30 3.17 3.83
CA TYR A 45 9.43 4.08 4.05
C TYR A 45 9.46 4.66 5.47
N ALA A 46 8.31 4.78 6.12
CA ALA A 46 8.13 5.29 7.46
C ALA A 46 8.16 4.21 8.56
N ASP A 47 8.60 2.99 8.24
CA ASP A 47 8.59 1.84 9.17
C ASP A 47 7.22 1.64 9.85
N ASN A 48 6.16 1.70 9.04
CA ASN A 48 4.76 1.59 9.44
C ASN A 48 4.23 2.72 10.37
N ASP A 49 4.98 3.83 10.52
CA ASP A 49 4.54 5.00 11.28
C ASP A 49 3.53 5.84 10.47
N VAL A 50 2.28 5.86 10.95
CA VAL A 50 1.17 6.60 10.32
C VAL A 50 1.41 8.11 10.31
N GLU A 51 2.00 8.66 11.37
CA GLU A 51 2.20 10.10 11.50
C GLU A 51 3.23 10.60 10.50
N ILE A 52 4.32 9.86 10.33
CA ILE A 52 5.37 10.19 9.36
C ILE A 52 4.82 10.01 7.94
N ALA A 53 4.21 8.87 7.63
CA ALA A 53 3.65 8.60 6.31
C ALA A 53 2.57 9.63 5.92
N ALA A 54 1.69 10.01 6.85
CA ALA A 54 0.66 11.01 6.58
C ALA A 54 1.25 12.40 6.34
N LYS A 55 2.29 12.81 7.08
CA LYS A 55 2.99 14.07 6.82
C LYS A 55 3.63 14.10 5.45
N ASP A 56 4.25 13.00 5.02
CA ASP A 56 4.90 12.92 3.71
C ASP A 56 3.87 13.03 2.57
N ILE A 57 2.77 12.28 2.66
CA ILE A 57 1.68 12.36 1.67
C ILE A 57 1.04 13.75 1.67
N ASN A 58 0.71 14.30 2.84
CA ASN A 58 0.04 15.59 2.95
C ASN A 58 0.91 16.73 2.41
N LYS A 59 2.24 16.66 2.63
CA LYS A 59 3.20 17.61 2.07
C LYS A 59 3.16 17.60 0.54
N ILE A 60 3.18 16.41 -0.08
CA ILE A 60 3.12 16.26 -1.54
C ILE A 60 1.78 16.75 -2.08
N GLN A 61 0.67 16.33 -1.46
CA GLN A 61 -0.67 16.73 -1.88
C GLN A 61 -0.85 18.25 -1.76
N SER A 62 -0.40 18.84 -0.66
CA SER A 62 -0.55 20.28 -0.43
C SER A 62 0.26 21.13 -1.40
N GLN A 63 1.41 20.63 -1.87
CA GLN A 63 2.19 21.28 -2.91
C GLN A 63 1.51 21.30 -4.28
N ILE A 64 0.68 20.29 -4.57
CA ILE A 64 0.03 20.12 -5.88
C ILE A 64 -1.36 20.77 -5.89
N LEU A 65 -2.12 20.64 -4.80
CA LEU A 65 -3.55 20.94 -4.75
C LEU A 65 -3.89 22.13 -3.84
N GLY A 66 -2.93 22.70 -3.12
CA GLY A 66 -3.16 23.68 -2.06
C GLY A 66 -3.47 23.02 -0.71
N GLU A 67 -3.77 23.80 0.34
CA GLU A 67 -3.94 23.28 1.70
C GLU A 67 -4.92 22.10 1.77
N PHE A 68 -4.41 20.96 2.21
CA PHE A 68 -5.17 19.72 2.39
C PHE A 68 -5.17 19.32 3.87
N SER A 69 -6.31 18.82 4.37
CA SER A 69 -6.44 18.42 5.77
C SER A 69 -5.48 17.30 6.14
N ILE A 70 -4.56 17.55 7.08
CA ILE A 70 -3.67 16.51 7.61
C ILE A 70 -4.44 15.41 8.34
N GLU A 71 -5.57 15.74 8.98
CA GLU A 71 -6.40 14.74 9.66
C GLU A 71 -7.04 13.76 8.66
N ASP A 72 -7.48 14.25 7.50
CA ASP A 72 -8.02 13.39 6.45
C ASP A 72 -6.92 12.49 5.88
N THR A 73 -5.70 13.02 5.70
CA THR A 73 -4.55 12.21 5.27
C THR A 73 -4.22 11.14 6.31
N ARG A 74 -4.19 11.47 7.62
CA ARG A 74 -3.96 10.48 8.69
C ARG A 74 -5.03 9.39 8.72
N ALA A 75 -6.30 9.77 8.63
CA ALA A 75 -7.40 8.82 8.59
C ALA A 75 -7.26 7.87 7.39
N PHE A 76 -6.92 8.40 6.21
CA PHE A 76 -6.66 7.59 5.03
C PHE A 76 -5.49 6.61 5.22
N VAL A 77 -4.34 7.10 5.72
CA VAL A 77 -3.17 6.24 5.96
C VAL A 77 -3.48 5.16 7.00
N TYR A 78 -4.21 5.51 8.07
CA TYR A 78 -4.65 4.55 9.08
C TYR A 78 -5.50 3.43 8.48
N LEU A 79 -6.48 3.78 7.62
CA LEU A 79 -7.36 2.80 6.96
C LEU A 79 -6.57 1.87 6.04
N VAL A 80 -5.59 2.40 5.30
CA VAL A 80 -4.70 1.58 4.45
C VAL A 80 -3.86 0.64 5.31
N ARG A 81 -3.30 1.14 6.41
CA ARG A 81 -2.51 0.34 7.35
C ARG A 81 -3.28 -0.85 7.90
N ASP A 82 -4.51 -0.61 8.31
CA ASP A 82 -5.39 -1.63 8.87
C ASP A 82 -5.85 -2.64 7.80
N ARG A 83 -6.11 -2.16 6.58
CA ARG A 83 -6.66 -3.00 5.49
C ARG A 83 -5.62 -3.86 4.79
N PHE A 84 -4.39 -3.38 4.65
CA PHE A 84 -3.36 -4.01 3.80
C PHE A 84 -2.04 -4.26 4.56
N PRO A 85 -2.07 -4.91 5.73
CA PRO A 85 -0.86 -5.13 6.52
C PRO A 85 0.16 -6.02 5.79
N GLU A 86 -0.28 -7.00 5.01
CA GLU A 86 0.60 -7.87 4.22
C GLU A 86 1.33 -7.10 3.11
N GLU A 87 0.62 -6.24 2.37
CA GLU A 87 1.24 -5.39 1.36
C GLU A 87 2.25 -4.40 1.93
N ILE A 88 1.99 -3.89 3.13
CA ILE A 88 2.92 -3.00 3.85
C ILE A 88 4.14 -3.79 4.31
N ALA A 89 3.96 -4.96 4.92
CA ALA A 89 5.05 -5.85 5.31
C ALA A 89 5.94 -6.22 4.11
N ALA A 90 5.32 -6.53 2.96
CA ALA A 90 6.02 -6.79 1.71
C ALA A 90 6.88 -5.60 1.26
N PHE A 91 6.37 -4.36 1.36
CA PHE A 91 7.16 -3.18 1.00
C PHE A 91 8.25 -2.85 2.02
N ILE A 92 8.00 -3.01 3.32
CA ILE A 92 9.02 -2.86 4.38
C ILE A 92 10.15 -3.84 4.13
N ARG A 93 9.84 -5.10 3.83
CA ARG A 93 10.83 -6.12 3.49
C ARG A 93 11.70 -5.70 2.30
N TYR A 94 11.11 -5.10 1.28
CA TYR A 94 11.88 -4.50 0.19
C TYR A 94 12.83 -3.40 0.68
N VAL A 95 12.35 -2.46 1.49
CA VAL A 95 13.16 -1.35 2.03
C VAL A 95 14.35 -1.86 2.86
N GLU A 96 14.15 -2.90 3.67
CA GLU A 96 15.21 -3.51 4.49
C GLU A 96 16.32 -4.19 3.66
N LEU A 97 15.93 -4.80 2.52
CA LEU A 97 16.81 -5.68 1.75
C LEU A 97 17.46 -4.99 0.54
N LYS A 98 16.86 -3.91 0.00
CA LYS A 98 17.26 -3.30 -1.29
C LYS A 98 18.72 -2.86 -1.40
N GLU A 99 19.38 -2.60 -0.29
CA GLU A 99 20.79 -2.15 -0.27
C GLU A 99 21.80 -3.30 -0.12
N LYS A 100 21.35 -4.50 0.24
CA LYS A 100 22.22 -5.60 0.70
C LYS A 100 22.08 -6.89 -0.09
N TYR A 101 20.95 -7.09 -0.77
CA TYR A 101 20.59 -8.37 -1.38
C TYR A 101 20.36 -8.24 -2.88
N THR A 102 20.40 -9.38 -3.56
CA THR A 102 20.11 -9.47 -5.00
C THR A 102 18.63 -9.26 -5.28
N GLU A 103 18.32 -8.88 -6.51
CA GLU A 103 16.96 -8.68 -7.00
C GLU A 103 16.06 -9.91 -6.79
N ASP A 104 16.59 -11.12 -7.02
CA ASP A 104 15.87 -12.38 -6.84
C ASP A 104 15.56 -12.67 -5.38
N ALA A 105 16.52 -12.43 -4.48
CA ALA A 105 16.33 -12.65 -3.03
C ALA A 105 15.27 -11.69 -2.46
N ILE A 106 15.30 -10.42 -2.91
CA ILE A 106 14.29 -9.42 -2.54
C ILE A 106 12.92 -9.84 -3.08
N THR A 107 12.84 -10.25 -4.36
CA THR A 107 11.57 -10.67 -4.97
C THR A 107 10.97 -11.87 -4.26
N PHE A 108 11.79 -12.86 -3.90
CA PHE A 108 11.36 -14.01 -3.12
C PHE A 108 10.81 -13.59 -1.75
N ALA A 109 11.53 -12.74 -1.02
CA ALA A 109 11.09 -12.27 0.30
C ALA A 109 9.77 -11.49 0.22
N VAL A 110 9.61 -10.61 -0.78
CA VAL A 110 8.37 -9.87 -1.03
C VAL A 110 7.20 -10.81 -1.31
N LEU A 111 7.41 -11.86 -2.13
CA LEU A 111 6.37 -12.84 -2.44
C LEU A 111 5.96 -13.68 -1.23
N GLN A 112 6.87 -13.95 -0.30
CA GLN A 112 6.56 -14.66 0.95
C GLN A 112 5.61 -13.85 1.84
N GLU A 113 5.80 -12.54 1.94
CA GLU A 113 4.88 -11.67 2.71
C GLU A 113 3.48 -11.61 2.09
N LEU A 114 3.35 -11.82 0.78
CA LEU A 114 2.08 -11.77 0.05
C LEU A 114 1.39 -13.14 -0.13
N GLN A 115 1.94 -14.22 0.43
CA GLN A 115 1.54 -15.59 0.09
C GLN A 115 0.15 -16.01 0.59
N ASP A 116 -0.31 -15.42 1.70
CA ASP A 116 -1.55 -15.80 2.39
C ASP A 116 -2.77 -15.01 1.90
N ILE A 117 -2.58 -14.15 0.90
CA ILE A 117 -3.64 -13.31 0.34
C ILE A 117 -4.52 -14.16 -0.56
N THR A 118 -5.82 -14.02 -0.39
CA THR A 118 -6.82 -14.85 -1.08
C THR A 118 -7.71 -14.01 -2.00
N GLU A 119 -8.16 -14.62 -3.09
CA GLU A 119 -9.02 -13.94 -4.05
C GLU A 119 -10.33 -13.47 -3.40
N GLY A 120 -10.68 -12.20 -3.60
CA GLY A 120 -11.92 -11.63 -3.06
C GLY A 120 -11.92 -11.37 -1.56
N ASP A 121 -10.76 -11.43 -0.90
CA ASP A 121 -10.65 -11.33 0.56
C ASP A 121 -10.69 -9.90 1.12
N PHE A 122 -10.95 -8.90 0.28
CA PHE A 122 -10.87 -7.49 0.68
C PHE A 122 -11.77 -7.11 1.87
N TYR A 123 -12.87 -7.82 2.15
CA TYR A 123 -13.69 -7.62 3.36
C TYR A 123 -13.45 -8.62 4.49
N ASN A 124 -12.64 -9.67 4.27
CA ASN A 124 -12.38 -10.74 5.25
C ASN A 124 -11.25 -10.40 6.24
N SER A 125 -10.71 -9.17 6.20
CA SER A 125 -9.80 -8.64 7.21
C SER A 125 -10.47 -8.74 8.59
N ARG A 126 -9.93 -9.62 9.44
CA ARG A 126 -10.41 -10.00 10.78
C ARG A 126 -11.04 -8.83 11.55
N PHE A 127 -12.37 -8.83 11.65
CA PHE A 127 -13.13 -8.16 12.71
C PHE A 127 -13.85 -9.22 13.54
#